data_AF-A0A667HBW3-F1
#
_entry.id   AF-A0A667HBW3-F1
#
_cell.length_a   1.000
_cell.length_b   1.000
_cell.length_c   1.000
_cell.angle_alpha   90.00
_cell.angle_beta   90.00
_cell.angle_gamma   90.00
#
_symmetry.space_group_name_H-M   'P 1'
#
loop_
_entity.id
_entity.type
_entity.pdbx_description
1 polymer ?
#
loop_
_entity_poly.entity_id
_entity_poly.type
_entity_poly.pdbx_seq_one_letter_code
_entity_poly.pdbx_strand_id
1 'polypeptide(L)'
;MNGTCHSSELTWPYWVKNVVDAYVGLLLALGLLLNGLALWVFCCRVRRWTETHIYVANLAVADLCLLCAPPFFLYSLEQRTEDTLFCQLSQGVYLTNRYTSISLVTAIAGDRYVALRHPLRAPALRSPRQAVAVCAALWAPVTGSLALRRALGVRAGGFCFLSVSRQGSNTTAFSLLGFYLPLAVLLFCSLRVVAALGQGPAAHADQAEATRRATRMVWANLVVFVACFLPLHVVLAVRVAASRSAPTPALCYALYVTSKLSDANCCLDAICYYFMAKEFQEEASALASMPTAKAHRSRDSFSVTPA
;
A
#
# COMPACT_ATOMS: atom_id res chain seq x y z
N MET A 1 9.39 -8.01 -36.61
CA MET A 1 9.20 -9.00 -35.53
C MET A 1 8.74 -8.25 -34.30
N ASN A 2 7.48 -8.46 -33.90
CA ASN A 2 6.82 -7.67 -32.86
C ASN A 2 7.45 -7.94 -31.49
N GLY A 3 8.12 -6.94 -30.91
CA GLY A 3 8.78 -7.04 -29.61
C GLY A 3 7.85 -7.00 -28.40
N THR A 4 6.55 -7.25 -28.57
CA THR A 4 5.47 -7.10 -27.59
C THR A 4 5.07 -8.45 -26.97
N CYS A 5 4.80 -8.47 -25.67
CA CYS A 5 4.06 -9.58 -25.04
C CYS A 5 2.56 -9.31 -25.18
N HIS A 6 1.88 -9.96 -26.13
CA HIS A 6 0.44 -9.86 -26.25
C HIS A 6 -0.25 -10.91 -25.38
N SER A 7 -1.14 -10.49 -24.48
CA SER A 7 -1.95 -11.42 -23.68
C SER A 7 -2.89 -12.28 -24.53
N SER A 8 -3.23 -11.83 -25.74
CA SER A 8 -3.99 -12.59 -26.73
C SER A 8 -3.21 -13.73 -27.38
N GLU A 9 -1.87 -13.73 -27.30
CA GLU A 9 -1.01 -14.79 -27.82
C GLU A 9 -0.68 -15.86 -26.74
N LEU A 10 -1.03 -15.61 -25.47
CA LEU A 10 -0.91 -16.60 -24.41
C LEU A 10 -2.06 -17.62 -24.50
N THR A 11 -1.73 -18.82 -24.96
CA THR A 11 -2.65 -19.95 -25.04
C THR A 11 -2.77 -20.66 -23.69
N TRP A 12 -3.70 -20.19 -22.86
CA TRP A 12 -4.02 -20.85 -21.60
C TRP A 12 -5.05 -21.96 -21.76
N PRO A 13 -4.87 -23.12 -21.09
CA PRO A 13 -5.94 -24.08 -20.89
C PRO A 13 -7.18 -23.43 -20.26
N TYR A 14 -8.37 -23.91 -20.61
CA TYR A 14 -9.64 -23.36 -20.12
C TYR A 14 -9.70 -23.33 -18.57
N TRP A 15 -9.21 -24.37 -17.90
CA TRP A 15 -9.16 -24.43 -16.45
C TRP A 15 -8.29 -23.33 -15.83
N VAL A 16 -7.19 -22.93 -16.48
CA VAL A 16 -6.32 -21.85 -15.99
C VAL A 16 -7.07 -20.51 -16.07
N LYS A 17 -7.81 -20.28 -17.16
CA LYS A 17 -8.62 -19.06 -17.30
C LYS A 17 -9.66 -18.96 -16.18
N ASN A 18 -10.40 -20.04 -15.93
CA ASN A 18 -11.38 -20.09 -14.85
C ASN A 18 -10.74 -19.86 -13.47
N VAL A 19 -9.55 -20.41 -13.21
CA VAL A 19 -8.82 -20.17 -11.96
C VAL A 19 -8.42 -18.70 -11.83
N VAL A 20 -7.93 -18.08 -12.90
CA VAL A 20 -7.56 -16.66 -12.89
C VAL A 20 -8.78 -15.77 -12.69
N ASP A 21 -9.89 -16.06 -13.36
CA ASP A 21 -11.14 -15.29 -13.23
C ASP A 21 -11.73 -15.43 -11.82
N ALA A 22 -11.73 -16.65 -11.26
CA ALA A 22 -12.14 -16.88 -9.88
C ALA A 22 -11.24 -16.14 -8.88
N TYR A 23 -9.93 -16.15 -9.11
CA TYR A 23 -8.96 -15.41 -8.31
C TYR A 23 -9.20 -13.89 -8.36
N VAL A 24 -9.39 -13.33 -9.56
CA VAL A 24 -9.70 -11.89 -9.72
C VAL A 24 -11.03 -11.54 -9.06
N GLY A 25 -12.06 -12.38 -9.21
CA GLY A 25 -13.35 -12.21 -8.55
C GLY A 25 -13.23 -12.24 -7.02
N LEU A 26 -12.41 -13.14 -6.47
CA LEU A 26 -12.12 -13.21 -5.05
C LEU A 26 -11.40 -11.95 -4.56
N LEU A 27 -10.37 -11.48 -5.27
CA LEU A 27 -9.69 -10.23 -4.94
C LEU A 27 -10.64 -9.04 -4.98
N LEU A 28 -11.55 -9.00 -5.96
CA LEU A 28 -12.54 -7.94 -6.06
C LEU A 28 -13.48 -7.93 -4.85
N ALA A 29 -14.08 -9.07 -4.53
CA ALA A 29 -15.02 -9.20 -3.43
C ALA A 29 -14.36 -8.90 -2.07
N LEU A 30 -13.21 -9.52 -1.82
CA LEU A 30 -12.48 -9.38 -0.56
C LEU A 30 -11.88 -7.98 -0.43
N GLY A 31 -11.26 -7.46 -1.49
CA GLY A 31 -10.64 -6.15 -1.51
C GLY A 31 -11.66 -5.04 -1.29
N LEU A 32 -12.83 -5.08 -1.95
CA LEU A 32 -13.88 -4.07 -1.75
C LEU A 32 -14.42 -4.11 -0.32
N LEU A 33 -14.64 -5.31 0.22
CA LEU A 33 -15.12 -5.50 1.59
C LEU A 33 -14.12 -4.95 2.61
N LEU A 34 -12.86 -5.38 2.55
CA LEU A 34 -11.83 -5.05 3.54
C LEU A 34 -11.45 -3.56 3.49
N ASN A 35 -11.18 -3.02 2.30
CA ASN A 35 -10.80 -1.61 2.16
C ASN A 35 -11.99 -0.67 2.40
N GLY A 36 -13.19 -1.06 1.97
CA GLY A 36 -14.42 -0.31 2.25
C GLY A 36 -14.73 -0.25 3.74
N LEU A 37 -14.63 -1.39 4.44
CA LEU A 37 -14.80 -1.44 5.89
C LEU A 37 -13.73 -0.60 6.62
N ALA A 38 -12.47 -0.70 6.19
CA ALA A 38 -11.39 0.09 6.78
C ALA A 38 -11.65 1.60 6.66
N LEU A 39 -12.01 2.08 5.47
CA LEU A 39 -12.36 3.50 5.28
C LEU A 39 -13.59 3.90 6.09
N TRP A 40 -14.62 3.06 6.17
CA TRP A 40 -15.76 3.34 7.04
C TRP A 40 -15.31 3.51 8.50
N VAL A 41 -14.51 2.58 9.03
CA VAL A 41 -13.99 2.68 10.40
C VAL A 41 -13.18 3.97 10.60
N PHE A 42 -12.29 4.33 9.67
CA PHE A 42 -11.53 5.58 9.75
C PHE A 42 -12.43 6.82 9.70
N CYS A 43 -13.42 6.87 8.82
CA CYS A 43 -14.30 8.02 8.67
C CYS A 43 -15.30 8.17 9.82
N CYS A 44 -15.81 7.07 10.37
CA CYS A 44 -16.95 7.11 11.31
C CYS A 44 -16.60 6.75 12.76
N ARG A 45 -15.50 6.02 13.01
CA ARG A 45 -15.14 5.56 14.36
C ARG A 45 -13.87 6.23 14.90
N VAL A 46 -12.94 6.61 14.02
CA VAL A 46 -11.68 7.23 14.43
C VAL A 46 -11.88 8.72 14.68
N ARG A 47 -11.78 9.10 15.96
CA ARG A 47 -11.99 10.48 16.42
C ARG A 47 -10.74 11.34 16.34
N ARG A 48 -9.55 10.72 16.39
CA ARG A 48 -8.24 11.39 16.28
C ARG A 48 -7.38 10.68 15.23
N TRP A 49 -6.98 11.41 14.21
CA TRP A 49 -6.17 10.90 13.11
C TRP A 49 -4.68 11.00 13.45
N THR A 50 -3.97 9.89 13.33
CA THR A 50 -2.51 9.80 13.48
C THR A 50 -1.89 9.74 12.08
N GLU A 51 -0.57 9.86 12.02
CA GLU A 51 0.22 9.71 10.80
C GLU A 51 -0.04 8.35 10.13
N THR A 52 -0.04 7.28 10.93
CA THR A 52 -0.33 5.93 10.42
C THR A 52 -1.76 5.82 9.90
N HIS A 53 -2.78 6.44 10.55
CA HIS A 53 -4.15 6.46 10.02
C HIS A 53 -4.21 7.10 8.64
N ILE A 54 -3.48 8.19 8.44
CA ILE A 54 -3.45 8.90 7.16
C ILE A 54 -2.84 8.04 6.06
N TYR A 55 -1.69 7.40 6.32
CA TYR A 55 -1.06 6.51 5.34
C TYR A 55 -1.93 5.32 4.98
N VAL A 56 -2.51 4.67 6.00
CA VAL A 56 -3.34 3.47 5.83
C VAL A 56 -4.69 3.79 5.17
N ALA A 57 -5.29 4.96 5.45
CA ALA A 57 -6.47 5.42 4.73
C ALA A 57 -6.16 5.74 3.25
N ASN A 58 -5.03 6.36 2.95
CA ASN A 58 -4.60 6.60 1.57
C ASN A 58 -4.34 5.28 0.81
N LEU A 59 -3.84 4.27 1.52
CA LEU A 59 -3.63 2.93 0.97
C LEU A 59 -4.97 2.30 0.57
N ALA A 60 -5.96 2.34 1.48
CA ALA A 60 -7.32 1.87 1.20
C ALA A 60 -7.99 2.61 0.04
N VAL A 61 -7.78 3.94 -0.08
CA VAL A 61 -8.29 4.72 -1.22
C VAL A 61 -7.65 4.26 -2.53
N ALA A 62 -6.33 4.08 -2.55
CA ALA A 62 -5.62 3.62 -3.75
C ALA A 62 -6.15 2.23 -4.18
N ASP A 63 -6.29 1.31 -3.24
CA ASP A 63 -6.76 -0.04 -3.50
C ASP A 63 -8.20 -0.06 -4.01
N LEU A 64 -9.09 0.76 -3.44
CA LEU A 64 -10.46 0.89 -3.95
C LEU A 64 -10.48 1.49 -5.37
N CYS A 65 -9.61 2.44 -5.69
CA CYS A 65 -9.48 2.93 -7.05
C CYS A 65 -9.09 1.78 -8.01
N LEU A 66 -8.12 0.94 -7.63
CA LEU A 66 -7.74 -0.25 -8.41
C LEU A 66 -8.91 -1.22 -8.58
N LEU A 67 -9.62 -1.53 -7.50
CA LEU A 67 -10.73 -2.49 -7.49
C LEU A 67 -11.94 -2.02 -8.30
N CYS A 68 -12.12 -0.70 -8.43
CA CYS A 68 -13.14 -0.10 -9.29
C CYS A 68 -12.70 0.05 -10.76
N ALA A 69 -11.43 -0.23 -11.10
CA ALA A 69 -10.90 -0.16 -12.46
C ALA A 69 -11.39 -1.24 -13.47
N PRO A 70 -11.73 -2.48 -13.07
CA PRO A 70 -12.09 -3.55 -14.00
C PRO A 70 -13.30 -3.29 -14.91
N PRO A 71 -14.43 -2.69 -14.45
CA PRO A 71 -15.54 -2.35 -15.35
C PRO A 71 -15.12 -1.44 -16.50
N PHE A 72 -14.26 -0.45 -16.24
CA PHE A 72 -13.72 0.45 -17.27
C PHE A 72 -12.79 -0.28 -18.24
N PHE A 73 -12.04 -1.26 -17.74
CA PHE A 73 -11.20 -2.13 -18.59
C PHE A 73 -12.06 -3.00 -19.51
N LEU A 74 -13.10 -3.66 -18.98
CA LEU A 74 -14.01 -4.51 -19.76
C LEU A 74 -14.75 -3.72 -20.84
N TYR A 75 -15.27 -2.54 -20.49
CA TYR A 75 -15.91 -1.63 -21.45
C TYR A 75 -14.96 -1.24 -22.58
N SER A 76 -13.69 -0.96 -22.26
CA SER A 76 -12.70 -0.66 -23.28
C SER A 76 -12.34 -1.85 -24.19
N LEU A 77 -12.48 -3.09 -23.71
CA LEU A 77 -12.24 -4.27 -24.54
C LEU A 77 -13.36 -4.49 -25.57
N GLU A 78 -14.58 -4.09 -25.27
CA GLU A 78 -15.73 -4.21 -26.18
C GLU A 78 -15.65 -3.23 -27.35
N GLN A 79 -15.16 -2.00 -27.12
CA GLN A 79 -15.09 -0.97 -28.15
C GLN A 79 -14.07 -1.24 -29.27
N ARG A 80 -13.13 -2.17 -29.07
CA ARG A 80 -12.16 -2.79 -30.03
C ARG A 80 -11.39 -1.92 -31.04
N THR A 81 -11.57 -0.61 -31.12
CA THR A 81 -11.05 0.18 -32.26
C THR A 81 -10.10 1.33 -31.91
N GLU A 82 -10.06 1.84 -30.67
CA GLU A 82 -9.23 3.00 -30.29
C GLU A 82 -8.69 2.94 -28.84
N ASP A 83 -7.62 3.67 -28.54
CA ASP A 83 -7.16 3.96 -27.17
C ASP A 83 -8.19 4.84 -26.45
N THR A 84 -9.21 4.21 -25.86
CA THR A 84 -10.29 4.92 -25.18
C THR A 84 -9.79 5.68 -23.95
N LEU A 85 -10.52 6.72 -23.56
CA LEU A 85 -10.29 7.42 -22.29
C LEU A 85 -10.26 6.43 -21.11
N PHE A 86 -11.16 5.44 -21.12
CA PHE A 86 -11.29 4.40 -20.11
C PHE A 86 -10.07 3.47 -20.06
N CYS A 87 -9.51 3.08 -21.21
CA CYS A 87 -8.25 2.34 -21.29
C CYS A 87 -7.12 3.08 -20.56
N GLN A 88 -6.95 4.37 -20.88
CA GLN A 88 -5.91 5.21 -20.28
C GLN A 88 -6.14 5.43 -18.78
N LEU A 89 -7.40 5.61 -18.36
CA LEU A 89 -7.78 5.69 -16.94
C LEU A 89 -7.41 4.41 -16.22
N SER A 90 -7.83 3.24 -16.72
CA SER A 90 -7.56 1.95 -16.08
C SER A 90 -6.06 1.69 -15.95
N GLN A 91 -5.27 1.95 -17.00
CA GLN A 91 -3.80 1.84 -16.93
C GLN A 91 -3.20 2.82 -15.94
N GLY A 92 -3.67 4.07 -15.95
CA GLY A 92 -3.25 5.09 -15.01
C GLY A 92 -3.49 4.66 -13.57
N VAL A 93 -4.72 4.23 -13.26
CA VAL A 93 -5.13 3.75 -11.93
C VAL A 93 -4.31 2.55 -11.50
N TYR A 94 -4.04 1.59 -12.39
CA TYR A 94 -3.25 0.41 -12.08
C TYR A 94 -1.80 0.77 -11.71
N LEU A 95 -1.15 1.61 -12.53
CA LEU A 95 0.20 2.09 -12.27
C LEU A 95 0.24 2.93 -10.99
N THR A 96 -0.78 3.76 -10.80
CA THR A 96 -0.95 4.62 -9.64
C THR A 96 -1.03 3.80 -8.37
N ASN A 97 -1.94 2.84 -8.32
CA ASN A 97 -2.09 1.99 -7.16
C ASN A 97 -0.77 1.31 -6.81
N ARG A 98 -0.11 0.67 -7.78
CA ARG A 98 1.14 -0.05 -7.53
C ARG A 98 2.19 0.81 -6.84
N TYR A 99 2.52 1.99 -7.38
CA TYR A 99 3.57 2.83 -6.78
C TYR A 99 3.13 3.59 -5.55
N THR A 100 1.86 3.97 -5.47
CA THR A 100 1.30 4.57 -4.25
C THR A 100 1.33 3.56 -3.10
N SER A 101 0.89 2.32 -3.31
CA SER A 101 0.95 1.25 -2.29
C SER A 101 2.39 0.95 -1.87
N ILE A 102 3.31 0.78 -2.82
CA ILE A 102 4.75 0.60 -2.54
C ILE A 102 5.29 1.72 -1.63
N SER A 103 4.96 2.97 -1.99
CA SER A 103 5.47 4.14 -1.29
C SER A 103 4.83 4.32 0.09
N LEU A 104 3.53 4.07 0.22
CA LEU A 104 2.79 4.16 1.49
C LEU A 104 3.22 3.08 2.47
N VAL A 105 3.40 1.83 2.04
CA VAL A 105 3.95 0.76 2.88
C VAL A 105 5.34 1.12 3.40
N THR A 106 6.16 1.73 2.53
CA THR A 106 7.49 2.23 2.91
C THR A 106 7.40 3.39 3.91
N ALA A 107 6.49 4.33 3.70
CA ALA A 107 6.26 5.46 4.61
C ALA A 107 5.76 4.98 5.99
N ILE A 108 4.89 3.96 6.05
CA ILE A 108 4.45 3.33 7.30
C ILE A 108 5.63 2.70 8.04
N ALA A 109 6.50 1.97 7.34
CA ALA A 109 7.70 1.39 7.96
C ALA A 109 8.69 2.47 8.45
N GLY A 110 8.86 3.54 7.68
CA GLY A 110 9.65 4.71 8.06
C GLY A 110 9.10 5.41 9.30
N ASP A 111 7.78 5.63 9.36
CA ASP A 111 7.08 6.21 10.51
C ASP A 111 7.32 5.38 11.78
N ARG A 112 7.15 4.06 11.71
CA ARG A 112 7.40 3.15 12.84
C ARG A 112 8.87 3.11 13.24
N TYR A 113 9.79 3.16 12.27
CA TYR A 113 11.22 3.24 12.56
C TYR A 113 11.59 4.53 13.31
N VAL A 114 11.11 5.69 12.86
CA VAL A 114 11.37 6.98 13.53
C VAL A 114 10.76 7.00 14.93
N ALA A 115 9.53 6.51 15.08
CA ALA A 115 8.86 6.41 16.37
C ALA A 115 9.65 5.61 17.41
N LEU A 116 10.24 4.47 17.00
CA LEU A 116 10.92 3.56 17.91
C LEU A 116 12.39 3.90 18.15
N ARG A 117 13.12 4.32 17.11
CA ARG A 117 14.58 4.53 17.18
C ARG A 117 14.97 5.96 17.50
N HIS A 118 14.08 6.92 17.28
CA HIS A 118 14.35 8.35 17.48
C HIS A 118 13.24 9.04 18.27
N PRO A 119 12.87 8.57 19.48
CA PRO A 119 11.72 9.09 20.23
C PRO A 119 11.82 10.58 20.55
N LEU A 120 13.04 11.11 20.75
CA LEU A 120 13.27 12.54 21.00
C LEU A 120 13.11 13.42 19.75
N ARG A 121 13.33 12.86 18.55
CA ARG A 121 13.15 13.57 17.27
C ARG A 121 11.79 13.32 16.64
N ALA A 122 11.09 12.26 17.05
CA ALA A 122 9.78 11.87 16.55
C ALA A 122 8.76 13.02 16.57
N PRO A 123 8.62 13.84 17.63
CA PRO A 123 7.67 14.96 17.62
C PRO A 123 7.96 16.05 16.59
N ALA A 124 9.22 16.19 16.14
CA ALA A 124 9.59 17.16 15.10
C ALA A 124 9.47 16.58 13.68
N LEU A 125 9.66 15.27 13.54
CA LEU A 125 9.67 14.56 12.26
C LEU A 125 8.32 13.92 11.90
N ARG A 126 7.41 13.81 12.86
CA ARG A 126 6.10 13.17 12.70
C ARG A 126 5.01 14.17 13.08
N SER A 127 4.10 14.38 12.15
CA SER A 127 2.85 15.09 12.40
C SER A 127 1.82 14.67 11.35
N PRO A 128 0.51 14.74 11.67
CA PRO A 128 -0.54 14.44 10.70
C PRO A 128 -0.45 15.34 9.44
N ARG A 129 -0.02 16.60 9.61
CA ARG A 129 0.17 17.52 8.48
C ARG A 129 1.30 17.07 7.55
N GLN A 130 2.42 16.62 8.11
CA GLN A 130 3.51 16.04 7.32
C GLN A 130 3.06 14.76 6.61
N ALA A 131 2.28 13.89 7.27
CA ALA A 131 1.76 12.68 6.63
C ALA A 131 0.83 12.98 5.45
N VAL A 132 -0.05 13.99 5.58
CA VAL A 132 -0.89 14.47 4.46
C VAL A 132 -0.01 15.01 3.33
N ALA A 133 1.01 15.81 3.64
CA ALA A 133 1.92 16.37 2.64
C ALA A 133 2.70 15.26 1.90
N VAL A 134 3.16 14.24 2.61
CA VAL A 134 3.80 13.05 2.02
C VAL A 134 2.82 12.34 1.10
N CYS A 135 1.59 12.06 1.54
CA CYS A 135 0.58 11.41 0.68
C CYS A 135 0.30 12.25 -0.58
N ALA A 136 0.05 13.55 -0.44
CA ALA A 136 -0.17 14.45 -1.57
C ALA A 136 1.01 14.45 -2.56
N ALA A 137 2.24 14.46 -2.05
CA ALA A 137 3.45 14.38 -2.86
C ALA A 137 3.59 13.02 -3.57
N LEU A 138 3.11 11.91 -3.00
CA LEU A 138 3.10 10.60 -3.66
C LEU A 138 2.07 10.54 -4.80
N TRP A 139 0.89 11.15 -4.61
CA TRP A 139 -0.14 11.21 -5.64
C TRP A 139 0.24 12.12 -6.82
N ALA A 140 1.04 13.17 -6.61
CA ALA A 140 1.30 14.19 -7.63
C ALA A 140 2.09 13.71 -8.87
N PRO A 141 3.24 13.00 -8.77
CA PRO A 141 3.95 12.45 -9.93
C PRO A 141 3.09 11.46 -10.71
N VAL A 142 2.29 10.72 -9.97
CA VAL A 142 1.48 9.62 -10.47
C VAL A 142 0.29 10.14 -11.27
N THR A 143 -0.52 11.03 -10.67
CA THR A 143 -1.63 11.72 -11.34
C THR A 143 -1.14 12.68 -12.43
N GLY A 144 -0.04 13.39 -12.19
CA GLY A 144 0.60 14.30 -13.14
C GLY A 144 1.10 13.58 -14.38
N SER A 145 1.64 12.36 -14.26
CA SER A 145 2.06 11.57 -15.42
C SER A 145 0.88 11.14 -16.30
N LEU A 146 -0.28 10.88 -15.72
CA LEU A 146 -1.51 10.57 -16.45
C LEU A 146 -2.07 11.83 -17.13
N ALA A 147 -2.10 12.95 -16.41
CA ALA A 147 -2.53 14.24 -16.96
C ALA A 147 -1.63 14.71 -18.11
N LEU A 148 -0.31 14.56 -17.98
CA LEU A 148 0.65 14.90 -19.01
C LEU A 148 0.50 14.01 -20.25
N ARG A 149 0.33 12.69 -20.08
CA ARG A 149 0.05 11.77 -21.19
C ARG A 149 -1.21 12.17 -21.96
N ARG A 150 -2.25 12.62 -21.25
CA ARG A 150 -3.46 13.19 -21.86
C ARG A 150 -3.21 14.49 -22.59
N ALA A 151 -2.55 15.45 -21.94
CA ALA A 151 -2.29 16.77 -22.50
C ALA A 151 -1.43 16.68 -23.78
N LEU A 152 -0.48 15.75 -23.82
CA LEU A 152 0.38 15.51 -24.97
C LEU A 152 -0.28 14.64 -26.06
N GLY A 153 -1.53 14.20 -25.87
CA GLY A 153 -2.25 13.38 -26.84
C GLY A 153 -1.51 12.09 -27.20
N VAL A 154 -0.72 11.54 -26.27
CA VAL A 154 0.06 10.32 -26.52
C VAL A 154 -0.90 9.15 -26.67
N ARG A 155 -1.28 8.85 -27.93
CA ARG A 155 -2.00 7.65 -28.32
C ARG A 155 -0.97 6.52 -28.43
N ALA A 156 -0.81 5.78 -27.34
CA ALA A 156 0.01 4.59 -27.33
C ALA A 156 -0.77 3.45 -28.00
N GLY A 157 -1.07 3.58 -29.29
CA GLY A 157 -1.90 2.64 -30.03
C GLY A 157 -1.49 1.19 -29.74
N GLY A 158 -2.48 0.37 -29.39
CA GLY A 158 -2.36 -1.08 -29.23
C GLY A 158 -2.82 -1.61 -27.87
N PHE A 159 -4.11 -1.45 -27.58
CA PHE A 159 -4.92 -2.14 -26.56
C PHE A 159 -4.49 -2.03 -25.08
N CYS A 160 -5.51 -1.97 -24.21
CA CYS A 160 -5.35 -1.77 -22.79
C CYS A 160 -4.44 -2.84 -22.14
N PHE A 161 -3.31 -2.42 -21.54
CA PHE A 161 -2.30 -3.29 -20.91
C PHE A 161 -1.57 -4.25 -21.88
N LEU A 162 -1.78 -4.16 -23.19
CA LEU A 162 -1.21 -5.10 -24.18
C LEU A 162 0.21 -4.75 -24.64
N SER A 163 0.72 -3.55 -24.34
CA SER A 163 2.01 -3.07 -24.84
C SER A 163 3.03 -2.79 -23.73
N VAL A 164 3.35 -3.80 -22.91
CA VAL A 164 4.49 -3.76 -21.98
C VAL A 164 5.82 -3.42 -22.69
N SER A 165 5.89 -3.53 -24.02
CA SER A 165 7.12 -3.30 -24.80
C SER A 165 7.30 -1.92 -25.44
N ARG A 166 6.36 -0.97 -25.31
CA ARG A 166 6.59 0.44 -25.73
C ARG A 166 7.08 1.33 -24.59
N GLN A 167 7.41 0.72 -23.46
CA GLN A 167 8.09 1.35 -22.34
C GLN A 167 9.55 1.59 -22.77
N GLY A 168 9.89 2.82 -23.15
CA GLY A 168 11.28 3.19 -23.42
C GLY A 168 12.17 2.85 -22.22
N SER A 169 13.46 2.58 -22.44
CA SER A 169 14.42 2.19 -21.38
C SER A 169 14.29 3.07 -20.13
N ASN A 170 14.08 4.38 -20.30
CA ASN A 170 13.94 5.35 -19.22
C ASN A 170 12.71 5.11 -18.34
N THR A 171 11.57 4.72 -18.91
CA THR A 171 10.33 4.52 -18.14
C THR A 171 10.36 3.21 -17.36
N THR A 172 11.02 2.17 -17.89
CA THR A 172 11.25 0.92 -17.14
C THR A 172 12.33 1.12 -16.08
N ALA A 173 13.39 1.88 -16.35
CA ALA A 173 14.38 2.25 -15.34
C ALA A 173 13.74 3.02 -14.17
N PHE A 174 12.84 3.98 -14.46
CA PHE A 174 12.08 4.69 -13.43
C PHE A 174 11.19 3.75 -12.61
N SER A 175 10.56 2.77 -13.26
CA SER A 175 9.78 1.72 -12.59
C SER A 175 10.63 0.88 -11.63
N LEU A 176 11.81 0.45 -12.08
CA LEU A 176 12.74 -0.32 -11.24
C LEU A 176 13.29 0.52 -10.09
N LEU A 177 13.66 1.78 -10.34
CA LEU A 177 14.08 2.72 -9.30
C LEU A 177 12.97 2.95 -8.28
N GLY A 178 11.75 3.18 -8.76
CA GLY A 178 10.54 3.35 -7.96
C GLY A 178 10.12 2.12 -7.16
N PHE A 179 10.79 0.98 -7.33
CA PHE A 179 10.60 -0.22 -6.53
C PHE A 179 11.81 -0.54 -5.64
N TYR A 180 13.01 -0.59 -6.20
CA TYR A 180 14.22 -1.01 -5.46
C TYR A 180 14.65 0.01 -4.42
N LEU A 181 14.43 1.31 -4.64
CA LEU A 181 14.69 2.33 -3.64
C LEU A 181 13.73 2.18 -2.43
N PRO A 182 12.40 2.10 -2.61
CA PRO A 182 11.48 1.75 -1.53
C PRO A 182 11.81 0.43 -0.83
N LEU A 183 12.16 -0.63 -1.58
CA LEU A 183 12.56 -1.91 -1.00
C LEU A 183 13.78 -1.76 -0.08
N ALA A 184 14.81 -1.03 -0.51
CA ALA A 184 16.00 -0.79 0.31
C ALA A 184 15.67 -0.04 1.62
N VAL A 185 14.82 0.99 1.54
CA VAL A 185 14.34 1.73 2.72
C VAL A 185 13.52 0.82 3.63
N LEU A 186 12.58 0.06 3.07
CA LEU A 186 11.73 -0.87 3.81
C LEU A 186 12.54 -1.94 4.54
N LEU A 187 13.53 -2.55 3.85
CA LEU A 187 14.45 -3.51 4.46
C LEU A 187 15.27 -2.87 5.58
N PHE A 188 15.84 -1.69 5.35
CA PHE A 188 16.59 -0.97 6.37
C PHE A 188 15.74 -0.69 7.61
N CYS A 189 14.55 -0.11 7.42
CA CYS A 189 13.63 0.19 8.51
C CYS A 189 13.24 -1.09 9.27
N SER A 190 12.90 -2.16 8.56
CA SER A 190 12.51 -3.45 9.14
C SER A 190 13.63 -4.05 9.98
N LEU A 191 14.86 -4.13 9.45
CA LEU A 191 16.02 -4.66 10.17
C LEU A 191 16.32 -3.85 11.43
N ARG A 192 16.23 -2.52 11.36
CA ARG A 192 16.47 -1.64 12.52
C ARG A 192 15.39 -1.75 13.59
N VAL A 193 14.12 -1.93 13.20
CA VAL A 193 13.01 -2.17 14.12
C VAL A 193 13.19 -3.52 14.83
N VAL A 194 13.56 -4.58 14.10
CA VAL A 194 13.85 -5.90 14.68
C VAL A 194 15.03 -5.86 15.63
N ALA A 195 16.12 -5.18 15.25
CA ALA A 195 17.29 -5.05 16.11
C ALA A 195 16.98 -4.36 17.44
N ALA A 196 15.96 -3.49 17.49
CA ALA A 196 15.51 -2.86 18.73
C ALA A 196 14.91 -3.86 19.72
N LEU A 197 14.34 -4.99 19.27
CA LEU A 197 13.89 -6.06 20.16
C LEU A 197 15.05 -6.80 20.84
N GLY A 198 16.23 -6.82 20.22
CA GLY A 198 17.41 -7.52 20.74
C GLY A 198 18.28 -6.66 21.67
N GLN A 199 18.05 -5.35 21.75
CA GLN A 199 18.89 -4.41 22.50
C GLN A 199 18.26 -4.04 23.86
N GLY A 200 18.47 -4.91 24.86
CA GLY A 200 18.37 -4.59 26.29
C GLY A 200 16.96 -4.54 26.91
N PRO A 201 16.85 -4.56 28.26
CA PRO A 201 15.57 -4.61 28.95
C PRO A 201 14.78 -3.32 28.67
N ALA A 202 13.55 -3.45 28.17
CA ALA A 202 12.66 -2.30 28.10
C ALA A 202 12.44 -1.72 29.51
N ALA A 203 12.51 -0.40 29.65
CA ALA A 203 12.30 0.27 30.92
C ALA A 203 10.94 -0.06 31.56
N HIS A 204 9.94 -0.42 30.74
CA HIS A 204 8.61 -0.88 31.16
C HIS A 204 8.08 -1.97 30.21
N ALA A 205 7.27 -2.91 30.73
CA ALA A 205 6.64 -3.97 29.96
C ALA A 205 5.77 -3.45 28.80
N ASP A 206 5.10 -2.31 28.99
CA ASP A 206 4.26 -1.68 27.97
C ASP A 206 5.06 -1.22 26.75
N GLN A 207 6.28 -0.71 26.97
CA GLN A 207 7.17 -0.27 25.89
C GLN A 207 7.71 -1.47 25.08
N ALA A 208 7.99 -2.60 25.75
CA ALA A 208 8.40 -3.83 25.07
C ALA A 208 7.29 -4.36 24.16
N GLU A 209 6.04 -4.41 24.65
CA GLU A 209 4.92 -4.92 23.87
C GLU A 209 4.55 -3.97 22.72
N ALA A 210 4.61 -2.65 22.91
CA ALA A 210 4.45 -1.67 21.83
C ALA A 210 5.51 -1.87 20.72
N THR A 211 6.77 -2.07 21.10
CA THR A 211 7.87 -2.34 20.15
C THR A 211 7.66 -3.67 19.41
N ARG A 212 7.21 -4.71 20.12
CA ARG A 212 6.91 -6.02 19.52
C ARG A 212 5.74 -5.96 18.54
N ARG A 213 4.70 -5.18 18.83
CA ARG A 213 3.56 -4.92 17.93
C ARG A 213 4.01 -4.20 16.67
N ALA A 214 4.72 -3.08 16.82
CA ALA A 214 5.28 -2.35 15.69
C ALA A 214 6.20 -3.23 14.85
N THR A 215 7.02 -4.09 15.47
CA THR A 215 7.85 -5.05 14.75
C THR A 215 7.02 -6.06 13.97
N ARG A 216 5.97 -6.65 14.56
CA ARG A 216 5.07 -7.58 13.85
C ARG A 216 4.40 -6.92 12.65
N MET A 217 3.92 -5.68 12.80
CA MET A 217 3.31 -4.92 11.71
C MET A 217 4.32 -4.66 10.58
N VAL A 218 5.52 -4.16 10.90
CA VAL A 218 6.56 -3.87 9.89
C VAL A 218 7.02 -5.14 9.18
N TRP A 219 7.21 -6.25 9.91
CA TRP A 219 7.57 -7.53 9.32
C TRP A 219 6.47 -8.09 8.42
N ALA A 220 5.22 -8.06 8.86
CA ALA A 220 4.08 -8.50 8.06
C ALA A 220 4.00 -7.72 6.74
N ASN A 221 4.14 -6.40 6.81
CA ASN A 221 4.16 -5.53 5.64
C ASN A 221 5.35 -5.82 4.71
N LEU A 222 6.54 -6.12 5.26
CA LEU A 222 7.69 -6.53 4.46
C LEU A 222 7.41 -7.85 3.72
N VAL A 223 6.84 -8.86 4.38
CA VAL A 223 6.50 -10.13 3.73
C VAL A 223 5.51 -9.92 2.60
N VAL A 224 4.44 -9.16 2.84
CA VAL A 224 3.42 -8.86 1.82
C VAL A 224 4.07 -8.11 0.65
N PHE A 225 4.86 -7.07 0.93
CA PHE A 225 5.55 -6.29 -0.09
C PHE A 225 6.45 -7.16 -0.97
N VAL A 226 7.26 -8.02 -0.35
CA VAL A 226 8.16 -8.92 -1.09
C VAL A 226 7.36 -9.94 -1.88
N ALA A 227 6.34 -10.58 -1.29
CA ALA A 227 5.55 -11.59 -1.98
C ALA A 227 4.76 -11.02 -3.18
N CYS A 228 4.19 -9.83 -3.04
CA CYS A 228 3.35 -9.22 -4.07
C CYS A 228 4.17 -8.51 -5.16
N PHE A 229 5.18 -7.71 -4.78
CA PHE A 229 5.83 -6.80 -5.72
C PHE A 229 7.17 -7.30 -6.25
N LEU A 230 7.98 -8.01 -5.46
CA LEU A 230 9.32 -8.42 -5.89
C LEU A 230 9.30 -9.34 -7.13
N PRO A 231 8.42 -10.36 -7.23
CA PRO A 231 8.41 -11.26 -8.39
C PRO A 231 8.25 -10.50 -9.70
N LEU A 232 7.33 -9.53 -9.75
CA LEU A 232 7.10 -8.75 -10.95
C LEU A 232 8.29 -7.87 -11.32
N HIS A 233 8.89 -7.18 -10.34
CA HIS A 233 10.01 -6.28 -10.61
C HIS A 233 11.30 -7.04 -10.96
N VAL A 234 11.46 -8.28 -10.49
CA VAL A 234 12.50 -9.20 -10.96
C VAL A 234 12.28 -9.55 -12.42
N VAL A 235 11.06 -9.95 -12.81
CA VAL A 235 10.75 -10.29 -14.21
C VAL A 235 10.90 -9.06 -15.13
N LEU A 236 10.52 -7.87 -14.67
CA LEU A 236 10.75 -6.62 -15.40
C LEU A 236 12.24 -6.30 -15.54
N ALA A 237 13.06 -6.52 -14.51
CA ALA A 237 14.51 -6.35 -14.59
C ALA A 237 15.14 -7.31 -15.61
N VAL A 238 14.71 -8.58 -15.62
CA VAL A 238 15.12 -9.57 -16.62
C VAL A 238 14.71 -9.13 -18.03
N ARG A 239 13.51 -8.58 -18.20
CA ARG A 239 13.05 -8.04 -19.50
C ARG A 239 13.94 -6.91 -20.01
N VAL A 240 14.40 -6.01 -19.12
CA VAL A 240 15.32 -4.93 -19.47
C VAL A 240 16.71 -5.46 -19.81
N ALA A 241 17.23 -6.39 -19.01
CA ALA A 241 18.53 -7.01 -19.25
C ALA A 241 18.55 -7.76 -20.61
N ALA A 242 17.45 -8.42 -20.96
CA ALA A 242 17.25 -9.11 -22.23
C ALA A 242 16.64 -8.21 -23.33
N SER A 243 16.70 -6.88 -23.20
CA SER A 243 16.03 -5.92 -24.10
C SER A 243 16.45 -6.02 -25.57
N ARG A 244 17.62 -6.59 -25.85
CA ARG A 244 18.12 -6.85 -27.22
C ARG A 244 17.47 -8.05 -27.89
N SER A 245 16.72 -8.87 -27.15
CA SER A 245 16.08 -10.09 -27.63
C SER A 245 14.56 -9.96 -27.63
N ALA A 246 13.92 -10.63 -28.59
CA ALA A 246 12.47 -10.78 -28.58
C ALA A 246 12.02 -11.46 -27.26
N PRO A 247 10.91 -11.02 -26.65
CA PRO A 247 10.42 -11.66 -25.44
C PRO A 247 10.06 -13.11 -25.74
N THR A 248 10.48 -14.03 -24.88
CA THR A 248 10.06 -15.43 -24.98
C THR A 248 8.63 -15.59 -24.46
N PRO A 249 7.87 -16.60 -24.91
CA PRO A 249 6.56 -16.91 -24.34
C PRO A 249 6.60 -17.09 -22.82
N ALA A 250 7.65 -17.75 -22.30
CA ALA A 250 7.87 -17.92 -20.86
C ALA A 250 7.99 -16.58 -20.12
N LEU A 251 8.69 -15.60 -20.69
CA LEU A 251 8.80 -14.26 -20.11
C LEU A 251 7.45 -13.54 -20.08
N CYS A 252 6.64 -13.69 -21.13
CA CYS A 252 5.30 -13.10 -21.18
C CYS A 252 4.35 -13.76 -20.16
N TYR A 253 4.42 -15.09 -20.01
CA TYR A 253 3.70 -15.84 -18.95
C TYR A 253 4.11 -15.37 -17.56
N ALA A 254 5.42 -15.22 -17.30
CA ALA A 254 5.93 -14.73 -16.03
C ALA A 254 5.44 -13.30 -15.72
N LEU A 255 5.48 -12.39 -16.69
CA LEU A 255 4.96 -11.02 -16.53
C LEU A 255 3.48 -11.01 -16.17
N TYR A 256 2.66 -11.83 -16.86
CA TYR A 256 1.24 -11.93 -16.58
C TYR A 256 0.96 -12.45 -15.16
N VAL A 257 1.55 -13.59 -14.80
CA VAL A 257 1.33 -14.25 -13.51
C VAL A 257 1.83 -13.38 -12.36
N THR A 258 3.03 -12.81 -12.48
CA THR A 258 3.58 -11.94 -11.42
C THR A 258 2.83 -10.61 -11.32
N SER A 259 2.25 -10.10 -12.40
CA SER A 259 1.35 -8.95 -12.34
C SER A 259 0.06 -9.28 -11.58
N LYS A 260 -0.54 -10.47 -11.80
CA LYS A 260 -1.70 -10.94 -11.04
C LYS A 260 -1.39 -11.22 -9.58
N LEU A 261 -0.18 -11.68 -9.28
CA LEU A 261 0.30 -11.81 -7.90
C LEU A 261 0.45 -10.43 -7.22
N SER A 262 0.95 -9.43 -7.94
CA SER A 262 1.01 -8.05 -7.45
C SER A 262 -0.37 -7.46 -7.17
N ASP A 263 -1.42 -7.90 -7.85
CA ASP A 263 -2.80 -7.46 -7.58
C ASP A 263 -3.30 -7.95 -6.21
N ALA A 264 -2.75 -9.04 -5.65
CA ALA A 264 -3.12 -9.52 -4.32
C ALA A 264 -2.84 -8.50 -3.20
N ASN A 265 -1.93 -7.54 -3.45
CA ASN A 265 -1.55 -6.53 -2.48
C ASN A 265 -2.77 -5.77 -1.94
N CYS A 266 -3.75 -5.47 -2.79
CA CYS A 266 -4.94 -4.72 -2.38
C CYS A 266 -5.81 -5.43 -1.32
N CYS A 267 -5.67 -6.74 -1.19
CA CYS A 267 -6.33 -7.51 -0.13
C CYS A 267 -5.40 -7.71 1.07
N LEU A 268 -4.11 -7.96 0.81
CA LEU A 268 -3.14 -8.26 1.85
C LEU A 268 -2.75 -7.02 2.66
N ASP A 269 -2.95 -5.81 2.13
CA ASP A 269 -2.84 -4.55 2.88
C ASP A 269 -3.82 -4.49 4.07
N ALA A 270 -4.85 -5.34 4.09
CA ALA A 270 -5.72 -5.51 5.25
C ALA A 270 -5.02 -6.00 6.51
N ILE A 271 -3.83 -6.58 6.39
CA ILE A 271 -2.98 -6.89 7.55
C ILE A 271 -2.61 -5.62 8.33
N CYS A 272 -2.42 -4.48 7.64
CA CYS A 272 -2.23 -3.19 8.28
C CYS A 272 -3.46 -2.84 9.13
N TYR A 273 -4.67 -3.00 8.58
CA TYR A 273 -5.91 -2.70 9.29
C TYR A 273 -6.07 -3.55 10.56
N TYR A 274 -5.70 -4.84 10.50
CA TYR A 274 -5.74 -5.72 11.67
C TYR A 274 -4.84 -5.21 12.79
N PHE A 275 -3.59 -4.88 12.49
CA PHE A 275 -2.65 -4.37 13.50
C PHE A 275 -3.08 -3.01 14.05
N MET A 276 -3.65 -2.13 13.22
CA MET A 276 -4.21 -0.85 13.68
C MET A 276 -5.44 -1.03 14.58
N ALA A 277 -6.39 -1.89 14.19
CA ALA A 277 -7.58 -2.16 14.99
C ALA A 277 -7.22 -2.70 16.38
N LYS A 278 -6.18 -3.54 16.44
CA LYS A 278 -5.66 -4.04 17.72
C LYS A 278 -5.07 -2.93 18.59
N GLU A 279 -4.29 -2.02 18.00
CA GLU A 279 -3.73 -0.85 18.69
C GLU A 279 -4.84 0.02 19.29
N PHE A 280 -5.91 0.28 18.54
CA PHE A 280 -7.09 1.01 19.02
C PHE A 280 -7.85 0.34 20.16
N GLN A 281 -8.09 -0.98 20.06
CA GLN A 281 -8.82 -1.73 21.10
C GLN A 281 -8.08 -1.67 22.43
N GLU A 282 -6.75 -1.76 22.38
CA GLU A 282 -5.89 -1.76 23.56
C GLU A 282 -5.82 -0.36 24.19
N GLU A 283 -5.66 0.70 23.40
CA GLU A 283 -5.74 2.09 23.89
C GLU A 283 -7.08 2.39 24.57
N ALA A 284 -8.19 1.98 23.96
CA ALA A 284 -9.52 2.15 24.52
C ALA A 284 -9.69 1.36 25.83
N SER A 285 -9.16 0.13 25.91
CA SER A 285 -9.19 -0.68 27.12
C SER A 285 -8.34 -0.09 28.26
N ALA A 286 -7.17 0.49 27.93
CA ALA A 286 -6.30 1.15 28.91
C ALA A 286 -6.98 2.38 29.50
N LEU A 287 -7.59 3.23 28.66
CA LEU A 287 -8.39 4.39 29.09
C LEU A 287 -9.60 4.00 29.96
N ALA A 288 -10.26 2.88 29.66
CA ALA A 288 -11.38 2.37 30.46
C ALA A 288 -10.94 1.79 31.82
N SER A 289 -9.71 1.30 31.93
CA SER A 289 -9.15 0.72 33.16
C SER A 289 -8.60 1.75 34.15
N MET A 290 -8.44 3.02 33.75
CA MET A 290 -8.00 4.07 34.66
C MET A 290 -9.10 4.40 35.68
N PRO A 291 -8.83 4.27 37.00
CA PRO A 291 -9.82 4.65 38.01
C PRO A 291 -10.13 6.14 37.88
N THR A 292 -11.40 6.47 37.70
CA THR A 292 -11.90 7.84 37.74
C THR A 292 -11.46 8.47 39.06
N ALA A 293 -10.59 9.48 38.99
CA ALA A 293 -10.18 10.24 40.15
C ALA A 293 -11.43 10.83 40.82
N LYS A 294 -11.89 10.21 41.91
CA LYS A 294 -12.94 10.76 42.76
C LYS A 294 -12.46 12.13 43.23
N ALA A 295 -13.14 13.18 42.80
CA ALA A 295 -12.97 14.52 43.34
C ALA A 295 -13.07 14.44 44.87
N HIS A 296 -11.94 14.64 45.55
CA HIS A 296 -11.89 14.69 47.01
C HIS A 296 -12.59 15.99 47.45
N ARG A 297 -13.88 15.89 47.73
CA ARG A 297 -14.66 16.94 48.35
C ARG A 297 -14.27 16.98 49.82
N SER A 298 -13.22 17.72 50.17
CA SER A 298 -13.00 18.10 51.56
C SER A 298 -14.20 18.95 51.99
N ARG A 299 -14.93 18.42 52.97
CA ARG A 299 -16.05 19.08 53.63
C ARG A 299 -15.66 19.15 55.10
N ASP A 300 -14.62 19.93 55.39
CA ASP A 300 -14.25 20.18 56.77
C ASP A 300 -15.33 21.03 57.44
N SER A 301 -15.81 20.46 58.53
CA SER A 301 -16.94 20.90 59.32
C SER A 301 -16.39 21.87 60.37
N PHE A 302 -16.61 23.17 60.18
CA PHE A 302 -16.44 24.13 61.28
C PHE A 302 -17.70 24.09 62.15
N SER A 303 -17.69 23.28 63.20
CA SER A 303 -18.57 23.41 64.36
C SER A 303 -17.81 24.17 65.45
N VAL A 304 -18.10 25.46 65.60
CA VAL A 304 -17.67 26.28 66.75
C VAL A 304 -18.91 26.71 67.52
N THR A 305 -18.90 26.34 68.80
CA THR A 305 -19.56 26.92 70.02
C THR A 305 -20.10 25.79 70.90
N PRO A 306 -20.25 25.97 72.24
CA PRO A 306 -19.98 27.16 73.08
C PRO A 306 -19.15 26.86 74.36
N ALA A 307 -18.49 27.90 74.90
CA ALA A 307 -18.45 28.32 76.32
C ALA A 307 -17.40 29.43 76.48
#